data_AF-A0A535P9F9-F1
#
_entry.id   AF-A0A535P9F9-F1
#
_cell.length_a   1.000
_cell.length_b   1.000
_cell.length_c   1.000
_cell.angle_alpha   90.00
_cell.angle_beta   90.00
_cell.angle_gamma   90.00
#
_symmetry.space_group_name_H-M   'P 1'
#
loop_
_entity.id
_entity.type
_entity.pdbx_description
1 polymer ?
#
loop_
_entity_poly.entity_id
_entity_poly.type
_entity_poly.pdbx_seq_one_letter_code
_entity_poly.pdbx_strand_id
1 'polypeptide(L)'
;MAKAVDFSQRVSRASFAPWLRRILFYAALLMLWQVIAMSGIWPDYLFPGPFAVLSAIITGFSNGLYLQAVGVSLSRLAIGYSISLVVGLVLGLLIGRNRILEETVGSLILGLQALPSVCWLPLAILWFGL
;
A
#
# COMPACT_ATOMS: atom_id res chain seq x y z
N MET A 1 -25.91 -25.54 -51.03
CA MET A 1 -24.65 -26.27 -50.81
C MET A 1 -23.64 -25.33 -50.19
N ALA A 2 -23.11 -25.70 -49.03
CA ALA A 2 -22.54 -24.83 -48.01
C ALA A 2 -21.15 -24.26 -48.35
N LYS A 3 -20.90 -23.01 -47.97
CA LYS A 3 -19.55 -22.41 -47.88
C LYS A 3 -18.77 -23.17 -46.81
N ALA A 4 -17.70 -23.85 -47.22
CA ALA A 4 -16.70 -24.36 -46.30
C ALA A 4 -16.08 -23.18 -45.57
N VAL A 5 -16.37 -23.08 -44.27
CA VAL A 5 -15.73 -22.13 -43.35
C VAL A 5 -14.27 -22.57 -43.22
N ASP A 6 -13.36 -21.72 -43.68
CA ASP A 6 -11.92 -21.93 -43.56
C ASP A 6 -11.51 -21.93 -42.08
N PHE A 7 -11.34 -23.13 -41.55
CA PHE A 7 -10.99 -23.39 -40.15
C PHE A 7 -9.48 -23.67 -39.98
N SER A 8 -8.66 -23.54 -41.03
CA SER A 8 -7.30 -24.12 -41.03
C SER A 8 -6.14 -23.17 -40.68
N GLN A 9 -6.36 -21.86 -40.51
CA GLN A 9 -5.24 -20.90 -40.41
C GLN A 9 -4.96 -20.29 -39.03
N ARG A 10 -5.52 -20.83 -37.93
CA ARG A 10 -5.19 -20.39 -36.56
C ARG A 10 -4.19 -21.30 -35.85
N VAL A 11 -3.17 -21.77 -36.55
CA VAL A 11 -1.96 -22.24 -35.86
C VAL A 11 -1.12 -21.01 -35.54
N SER A 12 -1.40 -20.45 -34.36
CA SER A 12 -0.58 -19.45 -33.69
C SER A 12 0.86 -19.96 -33.64
N ARG A 13 1.72 -19.48 -34.56
CA ARG A 13 3.16 -19.48 -34.30
C ARG A 13 3.32 -18.62 -33.06
N ALA A 14 3.77 -19.22 -31.96
CA ALA A 14 4.20 -18.49 -30.78
C ALA A 14 5.28 -17.50 -31.24
N SER A 15 4.85 -16.28 -31.58
CA SER A 15 5.76 -15.26 -32.04
C SER A 15 6.55 -14.85 -30.80
N PHE A 16 7.86 -15.03 -30.84
CA PHE A 16 8.79 -14.52 -29.82
C PHE A 16 8.95 -12.99 -29.92
N ALA A 17 8.60 -12.43 -31.08
CA ALA A 17 8.67 -11.01 -31.42
C ALA A 17 7.93 -10.02 -30.48
N PRO A 18 6.72 -10.29 -29.94
CA PRO A 18 6.05 -9.39 -29.01
C PRO A 18 6.69 -9.41 -27.62
N TRP A 19 7.24 -10.53 -27.15
CA TRP A 19 7.95 -10.60 -25.87
C TRP A 19 9.27 -9.85 -25.90
N LEU A 20 10.05 -10.00 -26.98
CA LEU A 20 11.31 -9.26 -27.16
C LEU A 20 11.08 -7.75 -27.18
N ARG A 21 10.04 -7.27 -27.89
CA ARG A 21 9.67 -5.85 -27.93
C ARG A 21 9.34 -5.29 -26.55
N ARG A 22 8.62 -6.06 -25.71
CA ARG A 22 8.28 -5.66 -24.33
C ARG A 22 9.53 -5.57 -23.46
N ILE A 23 10.39 -6.58 -23.49
CA ILE A 23 11.64 -6.60 -22.70
C ILE A 23 12.53 -5.42 -23.08
N LEU A 24 12.71 -5.16 -24.38
CA LEU A 24 13.51 -4.03 -24.86
C LEU A 24 12.94 -2.69 -24.40
N PHE A 25 11.62 -2.51 -24.46
CA PHE A 25 10.98 -1.29 -23.97
C PHE A 25 11.25 -1.05 -22.48
N TYR A 26 11.04 -2.06 -21.63
CA TYR A 26 11.30 -1.92 -20.19
C TYR A 26 12.79 -1.76 -19.87
N ALA A 27 13.68 -2.43 -20.60
CA ALA A 27 15.12 -2.25 -20.45
C ALA A 27 15.55 -0.83 -20.83
N ALA A 28 15.01 -0.28 -21.92
CA ALA A 28 15.25 1.11 -22.31
C ALA A 28 14.74 2.11 -21.26
N LEU A 29 13.57 1.84 -20.67
CA LEU A 29 13.01 2.66 -19.59
C LEU A 29 13.89 2.64 -18.33
N LEU A 30 14.38 1.47 -17.91
CA LEU A 30 15.29 1.35 -16.78
C LEU A 30 16.64 2.02 -17.04
N MET A 31 17.17 1.89 -18.27
CA MET A 31 18.38 2.60 -18.67
C MET A 31 18.18 4.11 -18.63
N LEU A 32 17.07 4.62 -19.15
CA LEU A 32 16.75 6.04 -19.10
C LEU A 32 16.66 6.53 -17.64
N TRP A 33 15.98 5.79 -16.76
CA TRP A 33 15.92 6.12 -15.34
C TRP A 33 17.31 6.15 -14.69
N GLN A 34 18.15 5.14 -14.94
CA GLN A 34 19.52 5.11 -14.41
C GLN A 34 20.35 6.29 -14.91
N VAL A 35 20.26 6.65 -16.20
CA VAL A 35 20.97 7.80 -16.77
C VAL A 35 20.50 9.11 -16.15
N ILE A 36 19.19 9.29 -15.97
CA ILE A 36 18.64 10.48 -15.31
C ILE A 36 19.10 10.54 -13.84
N ALA A 37 19.09 9.41 -13.13
CA ALA A 37 19.57 9.38 -11.74
C ALA A 37 21.05 9.73 -11.63
N MET A 38 21.88 9.30 -12.59
CA MET A 38 23.31 9.62 -12.64
C MET A 38 23.61 11.05 -13.12
N SER A 39 22.62 11.82 -13.56
CA SER A 39 22.81 13.19 -14.06
C SER A 39 23.25 14.18 -12.99
N GLY A 40 23.10 13.82 -11.70
CA GLY A 40 23.48 14.68 -10.57
C GLY A 40 22.53 15.86 -10.31
N ILE A 41 21.38 15.93 -11.00
CA ILE A 41 20.39 17.00 -10.82
C ILE A 41 19.76 16.95 -9.41
N TRP A 42 19.55 15.75 -8.87
CA TRP A 42 18.97 15.54 -7.54
C TRP A 42 19.95 14.78 -6.64
N PRO A 43 19.89 14.99 -5.32
CA PRO A 43 20.62 14.16 -4.36
C PRO A 43 20.21 12.68 -4.47
N ASP A 44 21.15 11.77 -4.23
CA ASP A 44 20.94 10.31 -4.35
C ASP A 44 19.82 9.77 -3.45
N TYR A 45 19.57 10.41 -2.29
CA TYR A 45 18.48 10.03 -1.40
C TYR A 45 17.09 10.46 -1.92
N LEU A 46 17.05 11.43 -2.81
CA LEU A 46 15.85 12.05 -3.36
C LEU A 46 15.44 11.38 -4.68
N PHE A 47 16.42 11.02 -5.51
CA PHE A 47 16.18 10.32 -6.77
C PHE A 47 17.20 9.20 -7.03
N PRO A 48 17.13 8.10 -6.25
CA PRO A 48 18.03 6.97 -6.44
C PRO A 48 17.76 6.25 -7.77
N GLY A 49 18.83 5.78 -8.41
CA GLY A 49 18.72 4.94 -9.61
C GLY A 49 18.22 3.52 -9.31
N PRO A 50 17.73 2.78 -10.32
CA PRO A 50 17.19 1.43 -10.16
C PRO A 50 18.16 0.45 -9.48
N PHE A 51 19.47 0.55 -9.75
CA PHE A 51 20.47 -0.30 -9.10
C PHE A 51 20.62 -0.01 -7.60
N ALA A 52 20.61 1.27 -7.22
CA ALA A 52 20.66 1.67 -5.82
C ALA A 52 19.41 1.21 -5.06
N VAL A 53 18.23 1.32 -5.69
CA VAL A 53 16.97 0.80 -5.15
C VAL A 53 17.05 -0.73 -4.96
N LEU A 54 17.53 -1.47 -5.97
CA LEU A 54 17.66 -2.92 -5.87
C LEU A 54 18.65 -3.33 -4.77
N SER A 55 19.80 -2.65 -4.67
CA SER A 55 20.77 -2.88 -3.60
C SER A 55 20.16 -2.60 -2.24
N ALA A 56 19.46 -1.48 -2.05
CA ALA A 56 18.79 -1.15 -0.81
C ALA A 56 17.76 -2.22 -0.40
N ILE A 57 16.98 -2.73 -1.38
CA ILE A 57 16.04 -3.83 -1.17
C ILE A 57 16.77 -5.05 -0.61
N ILE A 58 17.82 -5.52 -1.29
CA ILE A 58 18.58 -6.70 -0.90
C ILE A 58 19.24 -6.51 0.46
N THR A 59 19.91 -5.37 0.69
CA THR A 59 20.58 -5.05 1.95
C THR A 59 19.60 -4.97 3.12
N GLY A 60 18.45 -4.33 2.93
CA GLY A 60 17.45 -4.19 4.00
C GLY A 60 16.77 -5.51 4.39
N PHE A 61 16.59 -6.43 3.44
CA PHE A 61 16.11 -7.79 3.76
C PHE A 61 17.21 -8.67 4.36
N SER A 62 18.43 -8.64 3.82
CA SER A 62 19.55 -9.45 4.32
C SER A 62 19.98 -9.09 5.74
N ASN A 63 19.96 -7.79 6.08
CA ASN A 63 20.27 -7.32 7.43
C ASN A 63 19.07 -7.41 8.39
N GLY A 64 17.92 -7.93 7.95
CA GLY A 64 16.71 -8.07 8.76
C GLY A 64 15.99 -6.76 9.11
N LEU A 65 16.52 -5.61 8.71
CA LEU A 65 15.99 -4.28 9.04
C LEU A 65 14.52 -4.13 8.61
N TYR A 66 14.18 -4.56 7.39
CA TYR A 66 12.81 -4.45 6.89
C TYR A 66 11.84 -5.40 7.59
N LEU A 67 12.28 -6.62 7.90
CA LEU A 67 11.47 -7.57 8.65
C LEU A 67 11.20 -7.06 10.07
N GLN A 68 12.20 -6.47 10.71
CA GLN A 68 12.04 -5.84 12.02
C GLN A 68 11.10 -4.63 11.95
N ALA A 69 11.27 -3.74 10.98
CA ALA A 69 10.42 -2.57 10.81
C ALA A 69 8.96 -2.96 10.55
N VAL A 70 8.73 -3.96 9.69
CA VAL A 70 7.41 -4.54 9.43
C VAL A 70 6.84 -5.14 10.72
N GLY A 71 7.62 -5.93 11.46
CA GLY A 71 7.20 -6.50 12.74
C GLY A 71 6.80 -5.45 13.77
N VAL A 72 7.58 -4.37 13.91
CA VAL A 72 7.24 -3.25 14.80
C VAL A 72 5.95 -2.56 14.35
N SER A 73 5.79 -2.29 13.05
CA SER A 73 4.58 -1.69 12.50
C SER A 73 3.34 -2.56 12.75
N LEU A 74 3.43 -3.87 12.45
CA LEU A 74 2.35 -4.82 12.73
C LEU A 74 2.03 -4.93 14.21
N SER A 75 3.04 -4.97 15.09
CA SER A 75 2.81 -5.06 16.54
C SER A 75 2.04 -3.84 17.05
N ARG A 76 2.38 -2.64 16.56
CA ARG A 76 1.68 -1.40 16.90
C ARG A 76 0.23 -1.43 16.43
N LEU A 77 0.00 -1.89 15.19
CA LEU A 77 -1.34 -2.05 14.63
C LEU A 77 -2.15 -3.09 15.41
N ALA A 78 -1.56 -4.24 15.72
CA ALA A 78 -2.22 -5.31 16.45
C ALA A 78 -2.67 -4.85 17.85
N ILE A 79 -1.77 -4.22 18.61
CA ILE A 79 -2.08 -3.71 19.95
C ILE A 79 -3.17 -2.64 19.88
N GLY A 80 -3.01 -1.64 19.02
CA GLY A 80 -3.99 -0.56 18.87
C GLY A 80 -5.36 -1.07 18.41
N TYR A 81 -5.38 -2.00 17.45
CA TYR A 81 -6.60 -2.63 16.96
C TYR A 81 -7.28 -3.49 18.03
N SER A 82 -6.53 -4.31 18.79
CA SER A 82 -7.10 -5.12 19.86
C SER A 82 -7.77 -4.28 20.94
N ILE A 83 -7.14 -3.18 21.36
CA ILE A 83 -7.72 -2.24 22.32
C ILE A 83 -9.01 -1.63 21.73
N SER A 84 -8.94 -1.15 20.49
CA SER A 84 -10.07 -0.52 19.81
C SER A 84 -11.23 -1.49 19.61
N LEU A 85 -10.94 -2.76 19.31
CA LEU A 85 -11.94 -3.81 19.12
C LEU A 85 -12.67 -4.11 20.42
N VAL A 86 -11.94 -4.28 21.54
CA VAL A 86 -12.57 -4.55 22.84
C VAL A 86 -13.44 -3.37 23.27
N VAL A 87 -12.90 -2.14 23.21
CA VAL A 87 -13.64 -0.93 23.59
C VAL A 87 -14.83 -0.70 22.67
N GLY A 88 -14.63 -0.81 21.36
CA GLY A 88 -15.67 -0.61 20.35
C GLY A 88 -16.79 -1.65 20.45
N LEU A 89 -16.46 -2.91 20.72
CA LEU A 89 -17.45 -3.97 20.91
C LEU A 89 -18.30 -3.72 22.17
N VAL A 90 -17.66 -3.39 23.29
CA VAL A 90 -18.37 -3.09 24.55
C VAL A 90 -19.29 -1.89 24.37
N LEU A 91 -18.79 -0.79 23.80
CA LEU A 91 -19.60 0.42 23.56
C LEU A 91 -20.73 0.14 22.56
N GLY A 92 -20.43 -0.55 21.45
CA GLY A 92 -21.42 -0.88 20.43
C GLY A 92 -22.57 -1.74 20.99
N LEU A 93 -22.27 -2.74 21.82
CA LEU A 93 -23.27 -3.57 22.47
C LEU A 93 -24.12 -2.78 23.49
N LEU A 94 -23.50 -1.89 24.27
CA LEU A 94 -24.21 -1.05 25.23
C LEU A 94 -25.17 -0.08 24.53
N ILE A 95 -24.71 0.55 23.45
CA ILE A 95 -25.48 1.50 22.66
C ILE A 95 -26.65 0.78 21.97
N GLY A 96 -26.39 -0.35 21.31
CA GLY A 96 -27.44 -1.12 20.64
C GLY A 96 -28.50 -1.71 21.57
N ARG A 97 -28.22 -1.84 22.88
CA ARG A 97 -29.18 -2.35 23.86
C ARG A 97 -30.08 -1.25 24.45
N ASN A 98 -29.64 0.01 24.45
CA ASN A 98 -30.33 1.09 25.15
C ASN A 98 -30.62 2.26 24.21
N ARG A 99 -31.92 2.49 23.96
CA ARG A 99 -32.41 3.56 23.09
C ARG A 99 -31.92 4.96 23.49
N ILE A 100 -31.76 5.23 24.79
CA ILE A 100 -31.23 6.54 25.25
C ILE A 100 -29.76 6.69 24.84
N LEU A 101 -28.95 5.64 24.93
CA LEU A 101 -27.54 5.67 24.52
C LEU A 101 -27.39 5.76 23.00
N GLU A 102 -28.27 5.10 22.27
CA GLU A 102 -28.36 5.21 20.81
C GLU A 102 -28.64 6.65 20.36
N GLU A 103 -29.66 7.30 20.95
CA GLU A 103 -30.05 8.67 20.60
C GLU A 103 -29.01 9.72 21.03
N THR A 104 -28.22 9.45 22.08
CA THR A 104 -27.20 10.37 22.61
C THR A 104 -25.80 10.03 22.10
N VAL A 105 -25.15 9.04 22.70
CA VAL A 105 -23.76 8.63 22.40
C VAL A 105 -23.63 8.15 20.96
N GLY A 106 -24.64 7.44 20.43
CA GLY A 106 -24.64 7.00 19.04
C GLY A 106 -24.51 8.16 18.05
N SER A 107 -25.26 9.24 18.26
CA SER A 107 -25.15 10.47 17.45
C SER A 107 -23.75 11.10 17.53
N LEU A 108 -23.15 11.13 18.73
CA LEU A 108 -21.80 11.66 18.94
C LEU A 108 -20.74 10.82 18.23
N ILE A 109 -20.85 9.49 18.29
CA ILE A 109 -19.96 8.57 17.57
C ILE A 109 -20.05 8.79 16.05
N LEU A 110 -21.26 8.95 15.51
CA LEU A 110 -21.43 9.27 14.08
C LEU A 110 -20.73 10.59 13.70
N GLY A 111 -20.82 11.60 14.58
CA GLY A 111 -20.07 12.85 14.41
C GLY A 111 -18.55 12.64 14.41
N LEU A 112 -18.02 11.83 15.33
CA LEU A 112 -16.59 11.50 15.39
C LEU A 112 -16.13 10.70 14.17
N GLN A 113 -16.97 9.81 13.64
CA GLN A 113 -16.68 9.04 12.42
C GLN A 113 -16.61 9.90 11.15
N ALA A 114 -17.28 11.06 11.15
CA ALA A 114 -17.21 12.01 10.03
C ALA A 114 -15.89 12.79 9.98
N LEU A 115 -15.10 12.80 11.06
CA LEU A 115 -13.82 13.50 11.09
C LEU A 115 -12.77 12.76 10.25
N PRO A 116 -11.99 13.46 9.42
CA PRO A 116 -10.90 12.84 8.68
C PRO A 116 -9.82 12.34 9.66
N SER A 117 -9.14 11.24 9.30
CA SER A 117 -8.15 10.60 10.16
C SER A 117 -7.01 11.53 10.60
N VAL A 118 -6.70 12.56 9.80
CA VAL A 118 -5.65 13.55 10.09
C VAL A 118 -5.96 14.42 11.32
N CYS A 119 -7.24 14.60 11.66
CA CYS A 119 -7.66 15.43 12.82
C CYS A 119 -7.25 14.81 14.17
N TRP A 120 -7.00 13.50 14.22
CA TRP A 120 -6.58 12.82 15.44
C TRP A 120 -5.13 13.13 15.82
N LEU A 121 -4.30 13.54 14.85
CA LEU A 121 -2.86 13.72 15.08
C LEU A 121 -2.56 14.90 16.02
N PRO A 122 -3.12 16.11 15.85
CA PRO A 122 -2.93 17.20 16.81
C PRO A 122 -3.46 16.87 18.20
N LEU A 123 -4.60 16.18 18.27
CA LEU A 123 -5.23 15.79 19.52
C LEU A 123 -4.36 14.79 20.31
N ALA A 124 -3.75 13.83 19.60
CA ALA A 124 -2.79 12.89 20.18
C ALA A 124 -1.54 13.63 20.71
N ILE A 125 -1.02 14.60 19.98
CA ILE A 125 0.13 15.42 20.42
C ILE A 125 -0.19 16.12 21.75
N LEU A 126 -1.35 16.79 21.83
CA LEU A 126 -1.78 17.49 23.05
C LEU A 126 -1.99 16.55 24.24
N TRP A 127 -2.58 15.36 24.03
CA TRP A 127 -2.86 14.42 25.11
C TRP A 127 -1.62 13.72 25.65
N PHE A 128 -0.72 13.33 24.75
CA PHE A 128 0.46 12.53 25.09
C PHE A 128 1.73 13.37 25.30
N GLY A 129 1.67 14.69 25.05
CA GLY A 129 2.80 15.61 25.24
C GLY A 129 3.99 15.29 24.33
N LEU A 130 3.71 14.90 23.08
CA LEU A 130 4.71 14.54 22.06
C LEU A 130 5.44 15.76 21.48
#